data_AF-A0A956YZ26-F1
#
_entry.id   AF-A0A956YZ26-F1
#
_cell.length_a   1.000
_cell.length_b   1.000
_cell.length_c   1.000
_cell.angle_alpha   90.00
_cell.angle_beta   90.00
_cell.angle_gamma   90.00
#
_symmetry.space_group_name_H-M   'P 1'
#
loop_
_entity.id
_entity.type
_entity.pdbx_description
1 polymer ?
#
loop_
_entity_poly.entity_id
_entity_poly.type
_entity_poly.pdbx_seq_one_letter_code
_entity_poly.pdbx_strand_id
1 'polypeptide(L)'
;TWTETGPLATLEAAACGVPTVGTAVGMLPDHAGLGVAVPVGDADAMAAVIRGLLDDPARLAAARSDARRAAEALSLTHMIEQIKMIYQQVTQRSVN
;
A
#
# COMPACT_ATOMS: atom_id res chain seq x y z
N THR A 1 -11.46 18.46 5.69
CA THR A 1 -10.84 17.92 4.46
C THR A 1 -10.57 16.44 4.68
N TRP A 2 -10.76 15.58 3.69
CA TRP A 2 -10.42 14.15 3.80
C TRP A 2 -8.91 14.02 3.58
N THR A 3 -8.18 13.53 4.58
CA THR A 3 -6.72 13.44 4.55
C THR A 3 -6.26 12.16 5.22
N GLU A 4 -5.23 11.56 4.65
CA GLU A 4 -4.51 10.44 5.26
C GLU A 4 -3.23 10.99 5.91
N THR A 5 -3.05 10.76 7.21
CA THR A 5 -1.89 11.27 7.97
C THR A 5 -0.89 10.15 8.20
N GLY A 6 -0.23 9.70 7.12
CA GLY A 6 0.77 8.63 7.19
C GLY A 6 0.16 7.25 7.48
N PRO A 7 -0.06 6.41 6.46
CA PRO A 7 -0.85 5.20 6.63
C PRO A 7 -0.01 4.02 7.10
N LEU A 8 0.46 4.13 8.33
CA LEU A 8 0.99 2.99 9.05
C LEU A 8 -0.05 1.88 9.12
N ALA A 9 -1.32 2.20 9.38
CA ALA A 9 -2.39 1.19 9.45
C ALA A 9 -2.55 0.37 8.16
N THR A 10 -2.51 1.01 6.98
CA THR A 10 -2.61 0.30 5.69
C THR A 10 -1.39 -0.60 5.46
N LEU A 11 -0.19 -0.12 5.79
CA LEU A 11 1.04 -0.92 5.69
C LEU A 11 1.09 -2.07 6.70
N GLU A 12 0.69 -1.83 7.93
CA GLU A 12 0.63 -2.83 9.00
C GLU A 12 -0.35 -3.93 8.63
N ALA A 13 -1.55 -3.56 8.17
CA ALA A 13 -2.52 -4.52 7.64
C ALA A 13 -1.91 -5.33 6.49
N ALA A 14 -1.27 -4.66 5.53
CA ALA A 14 -0.66 -5.31 4.39
C ALA A 14 0.49 -6.26 4.77
N ALA A 15 1.32 -5.90 5.75
CA ALA A 15 2.38 -6.75 6.31
C ALA A 15 1.80 -7.98 7.02
N CYS A 16 0.63 -7.85 7.66
CA CYS A 16 -0.12 -8.98 8.21
C CYS A 16 -0.82 -9.84 7.12
N GLY A 17 -0.76 -9.43 5.85
CA GLY A 17 -1.49 -10.05 4.75
C GLY A 17 -2.99 -9.79 4.80
N VAL A 18 -3.39 -8.59 5.22
CA VAL A 18 -4.77 -8.11 5.23
C VAL A 18 -4.88 -6.95 4.23
N PRO A 19 -5.56 -7.14 3.09
CA PRO A 19 -5.77 -6.06 2.14
C PRO A 19 -6.73 -5.02 2.72
N THR A 20 -6.41 -3.74 2.57
CA THR A 20 -7.26 -2.65 3.06
C THR A 20 -8.32 -2.28 2.03
N VAL A 21 -9.55 -2.00 2.47
CA VAL A 21 -10.55 -1.31 1.64
C VAL A 21 -10.78 0.05 2.28
N GLY A 22 -10.54 1.12 1.52
CA GLY A 22 -10.62 2.48 2.04
C GLY A 22 -10.84 3.49 0.93
N THR A 23 -11.03 4.75 1.32
CA THR A 23 -11.25 5.82 0.35
C THR A 23 -9.99 6.14 -0.47
N ALA A 24 -10.16 6.66 -1.68
CA ALA A 24 -9.10 7.05 -2.61
C ALA A 24 -8.38 8.32 -2.15
N VAL A 25 -7.67 8.21 -1.03
CA VAL A 25 -6.80 9.24 -0.46
C VAL A 25 -5.50 8.59 -0.01
N GLY A 26 -4.38 9.29 -0.22
CA GLY A 26 -3.08 8.87 0.28
C GLY A 26 -2.57 7.55 -0.34
N MET A 27 -2.07 6.60 0.43
CA MET A 27 -1.35 5.45 -0.14
C MET A 27 -2.21 4.45 -0.91
N LEU A 28 -3.51 4.33 -0.62
CA LEU A 28 -4.36 3.39 -1.35
C LEU A 28 -4.42 3.67 -2.87
N PRO A 29 -4.61 4.92 -3.33
CA PRO A 29 -4.46 5.24 -4.75
C PRO A 29 -3.00 5.32 -5.22
N ASP A 30 -2.04 5.67 -4.35
CA ASP A 30 -0.64 5.88 -4.77
C ASP A 30 0.16 4.56 -4.90
N HIS A 31 -0.25 3.50 -4.20
CA HIS A 31 0.46 2.22 -4.14
C HIS A 31 -0.44 1.04 -4.45
N ALA A 32 -0.29 0.50 -5.65
CA ALA A 32 -0.98 -0.70 -6.08
C ALA A 32 -0.66 -1.90 -5.17
N GLY A 33 -1.67 -2.74 -4.93
CA GLY A 33 -1.53 -3.99 -4.18
C GLY A 33 -1.75 -3.87 -2.67
N LEU A 34 -1.70 -2.67 -2.07
CA LEU A 34 -2.02 -2.49 -0.64
C LEU A 34 -3.50 -2.78 -0.31
N GLY A 35 -4.37 -2.68 -1.31
CA GLY A 35 -5.80 -2.76 -1.10
C GLY A 35 -6.61 -2.23 -2.28
N VAL A 36 -7.86 -1.85 -1.99
CA VAL A 36 -8.78 -1.27 -2.96
C VAL A 36 -9.20 0.12 -2.49
N ALA A 37 -8.98 1.12 -3.35
CA ALA A 37 -9.44 2.48 -3.16
C ALA A 37 -10.87 2.65 -3.71
N VAL A 38 -11.76 3.26 -2.95
CA VAL A 38 -13.12 3.64 -3.38
C VAL A 38 -13.32 5.16 -3.33
N PRO A 39 -14.28 5.75 -4.04
CA PRO A 39 -14.54 7.19 -3.95
C PRO A 39 -14.84 7.65 -2.52
N VAL A 40 -14.41 8.86 -2.18
CA VAL A 40 -14.70 9.48 -0.89
C VAL A 40 -16.21 9.68 -0.74
N GLY A 41 -16.77 9.26 0.39
CA GLY A 41 -18.21 9.40 0.68
C GLY A 41 -19.11 8.34 0.04
N ASP A 42 -18.54 7.39 -0.71
CA ASP A 42 -19.30 6.32 -1.37
C ASP A 42 -19.31 5.03 -0.53
N ALA A 43 -20.25 4.97 0.41
CA ALA A 43 -20.43 3.80 1.29
C ALA A 43 -20.89 2.55 0.52
N ASP A 44 -21.66 2.72 -0.55
CA ASP A 44 -22.17 1.61 -1.36
C ASP A 44 -21.04 0.94 -2.14
N ALA A 45 -20.13 1.74 -2.74
CA ALA A 45 -18.92 1.22 -3.36
C ALA A 45 -18.04 0.46 -2.35
N MET A 46 -17.85 1.01 -1.14
CA MET A 46 -17.09 0.35 -0.09
C MET A 46 -17.70 -1.01 0.28
N ALA A 47 -19.01 -1.06 0.50
CA ALA A 47 -19.72 -2.28 0.85
C ALA A 47 -19.69 -3.31 -0.29
N ALA A 48 -19.81 -2.86 -1.54
CA ALA A 48 -19.71 -3.74 -2.71
C ALA A 48 -18.32 -4.37 -2.84
N VAL A 49 -17.24 -3.62 -2.62
CA VAL A 49 -15.87 -4.15 -2.63
C VAL A 49 -15.66 -5.17 -1.51
N ILE A 50 -16.08 -4.86 -0.29
CA ILE A 50 -15.94 -5.78 0.86
C ILE A 50 -16.67 -7.08 0.58
N ARG A 51 -17.94 -7.03 0.15
CA ARG A 51 -18.71 -8.23 -0.21
C ARG A 51 -18.03 -9.02 -1.32
N GLY A 52 -17.65 -8.36 -2.41
CA GLY A 52 -16.99 -9.02 -3.54
C GLY A 52 -15.63 -9.63 -3.22
N LEU A 53 -14.96 -9.23 -2.14
CA LEU A 53 -13.77 -9.91 -1.64
C LEU A 53 -14.13 -11.12 -0.76
N LEU A 54 -15.15 -10.99 0.10
CA LEU A 54 -15.59 -12.08 0.98
C LEU A 54 -16.29 -13.22 0.23
N ASP A 55 -16.97 -12.91 -0.86
CA ASP A 55 -17.71 -13.87 -1.68
C ASP A 55 -16.81 -14.67 -2.64
N ASP A 56 -15.57 -14.22 -2.86
CA ASP A 56 -14.58 -14.87 -3.73
C ASP A 56 -13.27 -15.14 -2.97
N PRO A 57 -13.12 -16.35 -2.39
CA PRO A 57 -11.92 -16.73 -1.64
C PRO A 57 -10.63 -16.67 -2.45
N ALA A 58 -10.68 -16.91 -3.77
CA ALA A 58 -9.50 -16.86 -4.62
C ALA A 58 -9.04 -15.42 -4.83
N ARG A 59 -9.99 -14.51 -5.08
CA ARG A 59 -9.73 -13.07 -5.14
C ARG A 59 -9.20 -12.53 -3.82
N LEU A 60 -9.75 -12.96 -2.69
CA LEU A 60 -9.23 -12.57 -1.37
C LEU A 60 -7.81 -13.09 -1.17
N ALA A 61 -7.52 -14.35 -1.52
CA ALA A 61 -6.18 -14.91 -1.40
C ALA A 61 -5.15 -14.14 -2.26
N ALA A 62 -5.52 -13.77 -3.48
CA ALA A 62 -4.70 -12.92 -4.35
C ALA A 62 -4.44 -11.55 -3.72
N ALA A 63 -5.50 -10.86 -3.25
CA ALA A 63 -5.38 -9.57 -2.60
C ALA A 63 -4.49 -9.61 -1.33
N ARG A 64 -4.55 -10.70 -0.55
CA ARG A 64 -3.66 -10.91 0.59
C ARG A 64 -2.19 -11.05 0.18
N SER A 65 -1.94 -11.78 -0.90
CA SER A 65 -0.58 -11.93 -1.45
C SER A 65 -0.04 -10.61 -1.99
N ASP A 66 -0.89 -9.82 -2.66
CA ASP A 66 -0.52 -8.51 -3.19
C ASP A 66 -0.18 -7.54 -2.07
N ALA A 67 -0.98 -7.55 -0.99
CA ALA A 67 -0.74 -6.71 0.17
C ALA A 67 0.63 -7.02 0.83
N ARG A 68 0.97 -8.30 1.00
CA ARG A 68 2.29 -8.69 1.54
C ARG A 68 3.44 -8.21 0.65
N ARG A 69 3.34 -8.41 -0.66
CA ARG A 69 4.37 -7.96 -1.61
C ARG A 69 4.53 -6.45 -1.60
N ALA A 70 3.42 -5.71 -1.55
CA ALA A 70 3.44 -4.25 -1.47
C ALA A 70 4.08 -3.78 -0.16
N ALA A 71 3.75 -4.41 0.98
CA ALA A 71 4.37 -4.10 2.27
C ALA A 71 5.87 -4.38 2.30
N GLU A 72 6.32 -5.48 1.68
CA GLU A 72 7.75 -5.80 1.55
C GLU A 72 8.49 -4.72 0.75
N ALA A 73 7.94 -4.29 -0.39
CA ALA A 73 8.52 -3.24 -1.23
C ALA A 73 8.61 -1.88 -0.53
N LEU A 74 7.68 -1.60 0.40
CA LEU A 74 7.62 -0.38 1.21
C LEU A 74 8.29 -0.54 2.59
N SER A 75 9.00 -1.65 2.83
CA SER A 75 9.64 -1.90 4.11
C SER A 75 10.83 -0.96 4.36
N LEU A 76 11.11 -0.72 5.65
CA LEU A 76 12.26 0.07 6.09
C LEU A 76 13.58 -0.46 5.52
N THR A 77 13.73 -1.78 5.41
CA THR A 77 14.94 -2.40 4.83
C THR A 77 15.14 -1.96 3.39
N HIS A 78 14.12 -2.09 2.54
CA HIS A 78 14.19 -1.65 1.14
C HIS A 78 14.43 -0.13 1.02
N MET A 79 13.77 0.68 1.85
CA MET A 79 13.99 2.13 1.86
C MET A 79 15.42 2.51 2.25
N ILE A 80 16.00 1.84 3.24
CA ILE A 80 17.39 2.06 3.67
C ILE A 80 18.37 1.75 2.53
N GLU A 81 18.16 0.65 1.81
CA GLU A 81 18.99 0.27 0.66
C GLU A 81 18.91 1.33 -0.45
N GLN A 82 17.71 1.80 -0.79
CA GLN A 82 17.51 2.83 -1.79
C GLN A 82 18.17 4.16 -1.42
N ILE A 83 18.00 4.61 -0.18
CA ILE A 83 18.62 5.85 0.30
C ILE A 83 20.15 5.73 0.30
N LYS A 84 20.72 4.59 0.72
CA LYS A 84 22.16 4.34 0.66
C LYS A 84 22.70 4.46 -0.76
N MET A 85 22.00 3.89 -1.75
CA MET A 85 22.42 4.00 -3.16
C MET A 85 22.46 5.46 -3.62
N ILE A 86 21.45 6.26 -3.28
CA ILE A 86 21.41 7.69 -3.63
C ILE A 86 22.60 8.42 -2.99
N TYR A 87 22.88 8.19 -1.71
CA TYR A 87 24.03 8.82 -1.04
C TYR A 87 25.36 8.42 -1.66
N GLN A 88 25.53 7.16 -2.06
CA GLN A 88 26.73 6.69 -2.77
C GLN A 88 26.88 7.38 -4.13
N GLN A 89 25.80 7.54 -4.90
CA GLN A 89 25.83 8.20 -6.21
C GLN A 89 26.24 9.68 -6.11
N VAL A 90 25.71 10.41 -5.14
CA VAL A 90 26.00 11.84 -4.98
C VAL A 90 27.43 12.05 -4.46
N THR A 91 27.88 11.22 -3.52
CA THR A 91 29.25 11.31 -2.97
C THR A 91 30.32 10.93 -3.99
N GLN A 92 30.08 9.94 -4.86
CA GLN A 92 31.02 9.57 -5.92
C GLN A 92 31.10 10.60 -7.06
N ARG A 93 30.01 11.32 -7.35
CA ARG A 93 30.01 12.42 -8.34
C ARG A 93 30.73 13.68 -7.87
N SER A 94 30.86 13.87 -6.55
CA SER A 94 31.45 15.09 -5.97
C SER A 94 32.98 15.05 -5.91
N VAL A 95 33.59 13.93 -6.30
CA VAL A 95 35.04 13.67 -6.27
C VAL A 95 35.67 13.67 -7.68
N ASN A 96 34.86 13.91 -8.73
CA ASN A 96 35.30 14.19 -10.11
C ASN A 96 34.92 15.62 -10.49
#